data_AF-A0A918AW53-F1
#
_entry.id   AF-A0A918AW53-F1
#
_cell.length_a   1.000
_cell.length_b   1.000
_cell.length_c   1.000
_cell.angle_alpha   90.00
_cell.angle_beta   90.00
_cell.angle_gamma   90.00
#
_symmetry.space_group_name_H-M   'P 1'
#
loop_
_entity.id
_entity.type
_entity.pdbx_description
1 polymer ?
#
loop_
_entity_poly.entity_id
_entity_poly.type
_entity_poly.pdbx_seq_one_letter_code
_entity_poly.pdbx_strand_id
1 'polypeptide(L)'
;MTALSVARAQSERWWSYYDQGTGGRPKPGTRVLLRDGRAGTVTAYEGSWKAVTFPVRIDRTGQTLMLLLSEVTVLVVGAESDPEANARHAG
;
A
#
# COMPACT_ATOMS: atom_id res chain seq x y z
N MET A 1 2.93 -25.42 -0.29
CA MET A 1 2.35 -24.22 -0.93
C MET A 1 0.96 -24.01 -0.36
N THR A 2 0.75 -22.97 0.43
CA THR A 2 -0.53 -22.64 1.07
C THR A 2 -1.36 -21.72 0.18
N ALA A 3 -2.69 -21.77 0.28
CA ALA A 3 -3.63 -20.98 -0.55
C ALA A 3 -3.36 -19.45 -0.50
N LEU A 4 -2.84 -18.95 0.62
CA LEU A 4 -2.43 -17.55 0.80
C LEU A 4 -1.29 -17.13 -0.15
N SER A 5 -0.34 -18.01 -0.44
CA SER A 5 0.81 -17.70 -1.32
C SER A 5 0.36 -17.58 -2.78
N VAL A 6 -0.63 -18.37 -3.19
CA VAL A 6 -1.19 -18.34 -4.55
C VAL A 6 -2.03 -17.07 -4.76
N ALA A 7 -2.88 -16.72 -3.79
CA ALA A 7 -3.71 -15.51 -3.86
C ALA A 7 -2.86 -14.22 -3.93
N ARG A 8 -1.75 -14.17 -3.17
CA ARG A 8 -0.83 -13.04 -3.21
C ARG A 8 -0.13 -12.91 -4.57
N ALA A 9 0.42 -14.01 -5.10
CA ALA A 9 1.10 -14.00 -6.39
C ALA A 9 0.14 -13.68 -7.56
N GLN A 10 -1.10 -14.14 -7.49
CA GLN A 10 -2.13 -13.83 -8.48
C GLN A 10 -2.55 -12.36 -8.41
N SER A 11 -2.71 -11.80 -7.21
CA SER A 11 -2.96 -10.38 -6.99
C SER A 11 -1.82 -9.52 -7.53
N GLU A 12 -0.57 -9.86 -7.26
CA GLU A 12 0.60 -9.12 -7.76
C GLU A 12 0.68 -9.12 -9.30
N ARG A 13 0.39 -10.25 -9.95
CA ARG A 13 0.36 -10.36 -11.42
C ARG A 13 -0.80 -9.57 -12.02
N TRP A 14 -1.99 -9.66 -11.44
CA TRP A 14 -3.17 -8.95 -11.89
C TRP A 14 -2.98 -7.43 -11.76
N TRP A 15 -2.51 -6.96 -10.60
CA TRP A 15 -2.18 -5.55 -10.39
C TRP A 15 -1.13 -5.07 -11.38
N SER A 16 -0.05 -5.83 -11.61
CA SER A 16 1.01 -5.44 -12.55
C SER A 16 0.54 -5.37 -14.00
N TYR A 17 -0.42 -6.22 -14.40
CA TYR A 17 -1.01 -6.18 -15.75
C TYR A 17 -1.86 -4.91 -15.96
N TYR A 18 -2.65 -4.52 -14.97
CA TYR A 18 -3.49 -3.32 -15.06
C TYR A 18 -2.78 -2.01 -14.65
N ASP A 19 -1.58 -2.10 -14.06
CA ASP A 19 -0.75 -0.95 -13.65
C ASP A 19 -0.30 -0.08 -14.83
N GLN A 20 -0.32 -0.62 -16.06
CA GLN A 20 0.09 0.09 -17.27
C GLN A 20 -0.73 1.36 -17.59
N GLY A 21 -1.83 1.60 -16.86
CA GLY A 21 -2.64 2.82 -16.96
C GLY A 21 -2.93 3.52 -15.63
N THR A 22 -2.32 3.11 -14.51
CA THR A 22 -2.70 3.61 -13.17
C THR A 22 -2.12 4.97 -12.81
N GLY A 23 -1.15 5.47 -13.58
CA GLY A 23 -0.44 6.72 -13.27
C GLY A 23 0.40 6.66 -12.00
N GLY A 24 0.84 5.47 -11.57
CA GLY A 24 1.66 5.29 -10.37
C GLY A 24 0.87 5.22 -9.06
N ARG A 25 -0.38 4.73 -9.10
CA ARG A 25 -1.18 4.55 -7.87
C ARG A 25 -0.58 3.48 -6.96
N PRO A 26 -0.66 3.65 -5.62
CA PRO A 26 -0.14 2.65 -4.69
C PRO A 26 -1.02 1.40 -4.73
N LYS A 27 -0.40 0.22 -4.83
CA LYS A 27 -1.11 -1.07 -4.83
C LYS A 27 -1.83 -1.31 -3.49
N PRO A 28 -2.92 -2.10 -3.43
CA PRO A 28 -3.48 -2.53 -2.16
C PRO A 28 -2.41 -3.13 -1.24
N GLY A 29 -2.50 -2.82 0.06
CA GLY A 29 -1.50 -3.15 1.05
C GLY A 29 -0.35 -2.15 1.17
N THR A 30 -0.23 -1.18 0.25
CA THR A 30 0.79 -0.13 0.35
C THR A 30 0.52 0.76 1.56
N ARG A 31 1.57 1.07 2.32
CA ARG A 31 1.55 2.04 3.42
C ARG A 31 1.73 3.44 2.88
N VAL A 32 0.91 4.36 3.38
CA VAL A 32 0.93 5.76 2.96
C VAL A 32 0.87 6.70 4.16
N LEU A 33 1.47 7.87 4.00
CA LEU A 33 1.35 8.99 4.92
C LEU A 33 0.55 10.10 4.24
N LEU A 34 -0.56 10.51 4.85
CA LEU A 34 -1.35 11.66 4.41
C LEU A 34 -0.60 12.95 4.75
N ARG A 35 -0.86 14.02 3.98
CA ARG A 35 -0.29 15.37 4.24
C ARG A 35 -0.59 15.92 5.63
N ASP A 36 -1.68 15.50 6.25
CA ASP A 36 -2.06 15.88 7.61
C ASP A 36 -1.36 15.05 8.70
N GLY A 37 -0.42 14.18 8.32
CA GLY A 37 0.37 13.35 9.22
C GLY A 37 -0.30 12.05 9.63
N ARG A 38 -1.52 11.75 9.16
CA ARG A 38 -2.16 10.46 9.42
C ARG A 38 -1.54 9.36 8.57
N ALA A 39 -1.31 8.20 9.16
CA ALA A 39 -0.88 7.01 8.44
C ALA A 39 -2.07 6.11 8.10
N GLY A 40 -1.93 5.38 6.99
CA GLY A 40 -2.93 4.41 6.58
C GLY A 40 -2.41 3.39 5.58
N THR A 41 -3.28 2.44 5.24
CA THR A 41 -2.99 1.37 4.29
C THR A 41 -4.00 1.42 3.14
N VAL A 42 -3.50 1.34 1.91
CA VAL A 42 -4.36 1.27 0.73
C VAL A 42 -5.15 -0.03 0.77
N THR A 43 -6.48 0.05 0.71
CA THR A 43 -7.34 -1.15 0.72
C THR A 43 -7.54 -1.68 -0.70
N ALA A 44 -8.19 -2.84 -0.84
CA ALA A 44 -8.56 -3.33 -2.16
C ALA A 44 -9.47 -2.32 -2.87
N TYR A 45 -9.22 -2.09 -4.16
CA TYR A 45 -10.08 -1.31 -5.04
C TYR A 45 -10.07 -1.95 -6.43
N GLU A 46 -11.24 -2.02 -7.07
CA GLU A 46 -11.39 -2.55 -8.42
C GLU A 46 -12.28 -1.59 -9.24
N GLY A 47 -12.14 -1.60 -10.58
CA GLY A 47 -13.16 -0.99 -11.44
C GLY A 47 -12.98 0.49 -11.81
N SER A 48 -11.84 1.12 -11.54
CA SER A 48 -11.56 2.47 -12.05
C SER A 48 -10.07 2.73 -12.27
N TRP A 49 -9.52 2.00 -13.23
CA TRP A 49 -8.14 2.10 -13.72
C TRP A 49 -7.77 3.45 -14.34
N LYS A 50 -8.75 4.34 -14.56
CA LYS A 50 -8.55 5.73 -14.98
C LYS A 50 -8.80 6.77 -13.88
N ALA A 51 -9.35 6.39 -12.72
CA ALA A 51 -9.55 7.33 -11.62
C ALA A 51 -8.20 7.69 -10.97
N VAL A 52 -8.08 8.91 -10.46
CA VAL A 52 -6.87 9.36 -9.74
C VAL A 52 -6.96 9.12 -8.22
N THR A 53 -8.11 8.66 -7.74
CA THR A 53 -8.37 8.37 -6.33
C THR A 53 -8.28 6.88 -6.00
N PHE A 54 -7.96 6.58 -4.74
CA PHE A 54 -7.91 5.23 -4.18
C PHE A 54 -8.28 5.24 -2.69
N PRO A 55 -8.85 4.15 -2.17
CA PRO A 55 -9.26 4.05 -0.77
C PRO A 55 -8.07 3.74 0.15
N VAL A 56 -8.00 4.47 1.26
CA VAL A 56 -6.99 4.29 2.32
C VAL A 56 -7.69 4.13 3.67
N ARG A 57 -7.41 3.03 4.36
CA ARG A 57 -7.85 2.79 5.73
C ARG A 57 -6.87 3.46 6.70
N ILE A 58 -7.37 4.39 7.50
CA ILE A 58 -6.59 5.17 8.48
C ILE A 58 -6.40 4.35 9.75
N ASP A 59 -5.17 4.28 10.26
CA ASP A 59 -4.82 3.36 11.35
C ASP A 59 -5.54 3.67 12.67
N ARG A 60 -5.58 4.95 13.05
CA ARG A 60 -6.13 5.37 14.35
C ARG A 60 -7.65 5.29 14.42
N THR A 61 -8.33 5.52 13.30
CA THR A 61 -9.79 5.63 13.27
C THR A 61 -10.46 4.42 12.63
N GLY A 62 -9.70 3.61 11.88
CA GLY A 62 -10.22 2.53 11.05
C GLY A 62 -11.07 3.00 9.87
N GLN A 63 -11.26 4.30 9.68
CA GLN A 63 -12.07 4.86 8.61
C GLN A 63 -11.38 4.72 7.26
N THR A 64 -12.17 4.52 6.20
CA THR A 64 -11.68 4.51 4.83
C THR A 64 -11.95 5.86 4.19
N LEU A 65 -10.90 6.48 3.64
CA LEU A 65 -10.98 7.73 2.90
C LEU A 65 -10.58 7.51 1.44
N MET A 66 -11.25 8.21 0.51
CA MET A 66 -10.84 8.26 -0.90
C MET A 66 -9.83 9.40 -1.07
N LEU A 67 -8.61 9.07 -1.48
CA LEU A 67 -7.51 10.03 -1.57
C LEU A 67 -6.90 10.02 -2.97
N LEU A 68 -6.42 11.18 -3.40
CA LEU A 68 -5.62 11.39 -4.59
C LEU A 68 -4.16 11.00 -4.31
N LEU A 69 -3.44 10.63 -5.36
CA LEU A 69 -1.99 10.38 -5.26
C LEU A 69 -1.23 11.59 -4.71
N SER A 70 -1.66 12.81 -5.05
CA SER A 70 -1.03 14.05 -4.57
C SER A 70 -1.21 14.28 -3.07
N GLU A 71 -2.20 13.66 -2.43
CA GLU A 71 -2.52 13.85 -1.00
C GLU A 71 -1.72 12.94 -0.08
N VAL A 72 -0.94 12.03 -0.65
CA VAL A 72 -0.20 11.03 0.11
C VAL A 72 1.26 10.95 -0.31
N THR A 73 2.08 10.48 0.61
CA THR A 73 3.44 10.01 0.36
C THR A 73 3.44 8.49 0.54
N VAL A 74 3.93 7.76 -0.47
CA VAL A 74 4.13 6.30 -0.35
C VAL A 74 5.29 6.05 0.60
N LEU A 75 5.00 5.34 1.68
CA LEU A 75 6.04 4.85 2.58
C LEU A 75 6.55 3.54 1.96
N VAL A 76 7.84 3.51 1.60
CA VAL A 76 8.45 2.34 0.95
C VAL A 76 8.14 1.09 1.75
N VAL A 77 7.55 0.08 1.10
CA VAL A 77 7.42 -1.26 1.66
C VAL A 77 8.79 -1.91 1.58
N GLY A 78 9.57 -1.76 2.66
CA GLY A 78 10.89 -2.35 2.81
C GLY A 78 10.91 -3.28 4.00
N ALA A 79 10.86 -4.58 3.71
CA ALA A 79 11.24 -5.70 4.55
C ALA A 79 10.51 -5.86 5.89
N GLU A 80 10.38 -7.11 6.29
CA GLU A 80 10.12 -7.48 7.66
C GLU A 80 11.03 -6.64 8.57
N SER A 81 10.44 -6.06 9.62
CA SER A 81 11.21 -5.51 10.72
C SER A 81 12.09 -6.64 11.26
N ASP A 82 13.33 -6.73 10.79
CA ASP A 82 14.30 -7.68 11.30
C ASP A 82 14.80 -7.11 12.63
N PRO A 83 14.37 -7.64 13.79
CA PRO A 83 14.75 -7.09 15.09
C PRO A 83 16.26 -7.20 15.36
N GLU A 84 17.01 -7.93 14.53
CA GLU A 84 18.44 -8.16 14.70
C GLU A 84 19.32 -6.99 14.20
N ALA A 85 18.82 -6.15 13.28
CA ALA A 85 19.61 -5.05 12.72
C ALA A 85 19.82 -3.89 13.70
N ASN A 86 18.90 -3.68 14.65
CA ASN A 86 18.99 -2.58 15.62
C ASN A 86 19.99 -2.86 16.76
N ALA A 87 20.45 -4.10 16.92
CA ALA A 87 21.40 -4.49 17.96
C ALA A 87 22.88 -4.23 17.58
N ARG A 88 23.18 -4.00 16.29
CA ARG A 88 24.56 -3.87 15.79
C ARG A 88 25.06 -2.43 15.63
N HIS A 89 24.30 -1.44 16.08
CA HIS A 89 24.70 -0.03 16.12
C HIS A 89 24.75 0.56 17.55
N ALA A 90 24.60 -0.29 18.58
CA ALA A 90 24.75 0.09 19.98
C ALA A 90 26.03 -0.48 20.61
N GLY A 91 27.07 -0.74 19.80
CA GLY A 91 28.39 -1.19 20.23
C GLY A 91 29.47 -0.20 19.86
#